data_AF-A0A645G5V9-F1
#
_entry.id   AF-A0A645G5V9-F1
#
_cell.length_a   1.000
_cell.length_b   1.000
_cell.length_c   1.000
_cell.angle_alpha   90.00
_cell.angle_beta   90.00
_cell.angle_gamma   90.00
#
_symmetry.space_group_name_H-M   'P 1'
#
loop_
_entity.id
_entity.type
_entity.pdbx_description
1 polymer ?
#
loop_
_entity_poly.entity_id
_entity_poly.type
_entity_poly.pdbx_seq_one_letter_code
_entity_poly.pdbx_strand_id
1 'polypeptide(L)'
;MLKESKIACMHCSHCSEVCPRNLIGHDLHPHKMMRIASYNSLCDNKITPVNAYLCCGCRLCEYACIMNLQPWKLHNLLKDTMKENGIKNSCNNQPEKAHPFRNLKRYPVNKLIRKLGLTEYDKNAPIEYTQINTKKVSILLNQHIGAPSKCLVNMGDVVKKGDLIGQIPENSLGSNIYASIDGTIEDVQKNIVIINGGK
;
A
#
# COMPACT_ATOMS: atom_id res chain seq x y z
N MET A 1 11.18 17.37 8.99
CA MET A 1 11.53 16.73 7.70
C MET A 1 12.14 17.67 6.65
N LEU A 2 11.48 18.69 6.10
CA LEU A 2 12.11 19.53 5.05
C LEU A 2 13.35 20.28 5.55
N LYS A 3 13.28 20.85 6.76
CA LYS A 3 14.42 21.48 7.43
C LYS A 3 15.57 20.48 7.67
N GLU A 4 15.26 19.28 8.15
CA GLU A 4 16.24 18.20 8.38
C GLU A 4 16.89 17.75 7.07
N SER A 5 16.11 17.58 6.00
CA SER A 5 16.63 17.27 4.68
C SER A 5 17.66 18.30 4.22
N LYS A 6 17.32 19.59 4.33
CA LYS A 6 18.18 20.69 3.87
C LYS A 6 19.51 20.75 4.62
N ILE A 7 19.54 20.31 5.88
CA ILE A 7 20.74 20.37 6.75
C ILE A 7 21.53 19.06 6.68
N ALA A 8 20.86 17.91 6.70
CA ALA A 8 21.49 16.61 6.88
C ALA A 8 21.66 15.80 5.59
N CYS A 9 20.93 16.09 4.51
CA CYS A 9 21.06 15.31 3.28
C CYS A 9 22.42 15.53 2.63
N MET A 10 23.24 14.49 2.53
CA MET A 10 24.58 14.55 1.91
C MET A 10 24.61 14.18 0.42
N HIS A 11 23.45 14.14 -0.23
CA HIS A 11 23.31 13.93 -1.69
C HIS A 11 23.97 12.66 -2.26
N CYS A 12 24.10 11.59 -1.46
CA CYS A 12 24.78 10.33 -1.85
C CYS A 12 23.99 9.42 -2.81
N SER A 13 22.77 9.80 -3.20
CA SER A 13 21.88 9.04 -4.10
C SER A 13 21.44 7.64 -3.66
N HIS A 14 21.90 7.12 -2.51
CA HIS A 14 21.59 5.78 -2.02
C HIS A 14 20.10 5.46 -1.97
N CYS A 15 19.26 6.43 -1.60
CA CYS A 15 17.81 6.24 -1.55
C CYS A 15 17.19 5.98 -2.93
N SER A 16 17.81 6.42 -4.03
CA SER A 16 17.43 6.05 -5.40
C SER A 16 17.99 4.72 -5.83
N GLU A 17 19.24 4.44 -5.47
CA GLU A 17 19.92 3.20 -5.85
C GLU A 17 19.17 1.95 -5.37
N VAL A 18 18.50 2.02 -4.23
CA VAL A 18 17.69 0.91 -3.69
C VAL A 18 16.21 0.98 -4.06
N CYS A 19 15.77 2.04 -4.76
CA CYS A 19 14.34 2.26 -4.98
C CYS A 19 13.79 1.24 -6.00
N PRO A 20 12.82 0.38 -5.62
CA PRO A 20 12.35 -0.68 -6.51
C PRO A 20 11.69 -0.13 -7.77
N ARG A 21 10.99 1.01 -7.67
CA ARG A 21 10.37 1.69 -8.84
C ARG A 21 11.43 2.25 -9.78
N ASN A 22 12.51 2.82 -9.24
CA ASN A 22 13.65 3.25 -10.04
C ASN A 22 14.32 2.06 -10.75
N LEU A 23 14.55 0.96 -10.02
CA LEU A 23 15.24 -0.21 -10.54
C LEU A 23 14.43 -0.95 -11.63
N ILE A 24 13.10 -0.79 -11.68
CA ILE A 24 12.28 -1.28 -12.80
C ILE A 24 12.10 -0.27 -13.93
N GLY A 25 12.80 0.87 -13.88
CA GLY A 25 12.87 1.85 -14.96
C GLY A 25 11.86 3.00 -14.89
N HIS A 26 11.12 3.15 -13.79
CA HIS A 26 10.33 4.38 -13.60
C HIS A 26 11.24 5.55 -13.21
N ASP A 27 10.88 6.76 -13.66
CA ASP A 27 11.54 8.03 -13.31
C ASP A 27 11.26 8.50 -11.88
N LEU A 28 11.43 7.60 -10.90
CA LEU A 28 11.34 7.92 -9.49
C LEU A 28 12.75 7.97 -8.89
N HIS A 29 13.21 9.17 -8.53
CA HIS A 29 14.52 9.38 -7.94
C HIS A 29 14.41 10.06 -6.57
N PRO A 30 14.24 9.30 -5.46
CA PRO A 30 14.14 9.87 -4.11
C PRO A 30 15.16 10.96 -3.79
N HIS A 31 16.45 10.80 -4.16
CA HIS A 31 17.46 11.83 -3.86
C HIS A 31 17.21 13.15 -4.58
N LYS A 32 16.71 13.12 -5.82
CA LYS A 32 16.34 14.31 -6.59
C LYS A 32 15.09 14.97 -6.01
N MET A 33 14.12 14.18 -5.57
CA MET A 33 12.92 14.68 -4.89
C MET A 33 13.26 15.40 -3.57
N MET A 34 14.17 14.84 -2.77
CA MET A 34 14.67 15.50 -1.55
C MET A 34 15.32 16.85 -1.87
N ARG A 35 16.07 16.94 -2.98
CA ARG A 35 16.72 18.18 -3.43
C ARG A 35 15.72 19.22 -3.93
N ILE A 36 14.77 18.85 -4.78
CA ILE A 36 13.69 19.75 -5.23
C ILE A 36 12.99 20.35 -4.03
N ALA A 37 12.60 19.53 -3.05
CA ALA A 37 11.87 20.02 -1.89
C ALA A 37 12.72 20.87 -0.92
N SER A 38 14.05 20.76 -0.96
CA SER A 38 14.95 21.53 -0.09
C SER A 38 15.43 22.84 -0.72
N TYR A 39 15.54 22.90 -2.05
CA TYR A 39 16.17 23.99 -2.79
C TYR A 39 15.31 24.60 -3.89
N ASN A 40 14.09 24.09 -4.12
CA ASN A 40 13.14 24.53 -5.16
C ASN A 40 13.69 24.52 -6.60
N SER A 41 14.81 23.82 -6.87
CA SER A 41 15.40 23.76 -8.21
C SER A 41 16.26 22.52 -8.41
N LEU A 42 16.30 22.03 -9.65
CA LEU A 42 17.28 21.08 -10.17
C LEU A 42 17.74 21.56 -11.55
N CYS A 43 18.98 21.27 -11.91
CA CYS A 43 19.47 21.34 -13.29
C CYS A 43 19.02 20.11 -14.11
N ASP A 44 17.78 19.64 -13.91
CA ASP A 44 17.21 18.46 -14.56
C ASP A 44 15.70 18.65 -14.71
N ASN A 45 15.25 18.90 -15.94
CA ASN A 45 13.86 19.16 -16.25
C ASN A 45 13.00 17.89 -16.30
N LYS A 46 13.62 16.70 -16.26
CA LYS A 46 12.88 15.42 -16.33
C LYS A 46 12.21 15.05 -15.01
N ILE A 47 12.72 15.57 -13.89
CA ILE A 47 12.25 15.20 -12.56
C ILE A 47 11.46 16.36 -11.97
N THR A 48 10.18 16.12 -11.76
CA THR A 48 9.22 17.09 -11.24
C THR A 48 8.59 16.56 -9.94
N PRO A 49 7.92 17.41 -9.13
CA PRO A 49 7.14 16.96 -7.99
C PRO A 49 6.11 15.86 -8.34
N VAL A 50 5.59 15.85 -9.57
CA VAL A 50 4.60 14.86 -10.05
C VAL A 50 5.16 13.44 -10.02
N ASN A 51 6.47 13.27 -10.23
CA ASN A 51 7.13 11.97 -10.14
C ASN A 51 6.93 11.31 -8.76
N ALA A 52 6.59 12.06 -7.69
CA ALA A 52 6.24 11.49 -6.40
C ALA A 52 5.10 10.47 -6.50
N TYR A 53 4.15 10.61 -7.44
CA TYR A 53 3.07 9.65 -7.67
C TYR A 53 3.56 8.23 -7.99
N LEU A 54 4.75 8.09 -8.57
CA LEU A 54 5.35 6.78 -8.87
C LEU A 54 5.78 6.01 -7.61
N CYS A 55 5.87 6.66 -6.44
CA CYS A 55 6.24 6.03 -5.19
C CYS A 55 5.18 5.04 -4.71
N CYS A 56 5.55 3.78 -4.47
CA CYS A 56 4.63 2.76 -3.93
C CYS A 56 4.64 2.66 -2.39
N GLY A 57 5.35 3.54 -1.69
CA GLY A 57 5.37 3.52 -0.22
C GLY A 57 6.15 2.36 0.41
N CYS A 58 7.07 1.70 -0.29
CA CYS A 58 7.85 0.56 0.22
C CYS A 58 8.86 0.89 1.34
N ARG A 59 9.13 2.17 1.62
CA ARG A 59 10.02 2.68 2.68
C ARG A 59 11.50 2.26 2.60
N LEU A 60 11.95 1.53 1.59
CA LEU A 60 13.38 1.18 1.44
C LEU A 60 14.33 2.39 1.44
N CYS A 61 13.88 3.52 0.92
CA CYS A 61 14.65 4.77 0.93
C CYS A 61 14.95 5.32 2.33
N GLU A 62 14.12 5.02 3.33
CA GLU A 62 14.39 5.33 4.75
C GLU A 62 15.48 4.39 5.29
N TYR A 63 15.35 3.09 5.07
CA TYR A 63 16.32 2.10 5.56
C TYR A 63 17.70 2.17 4.90
N ALA A 64 17.78 2.72 3.69
CA ALA A 64 19.03 2.93 2.97
C ALA A 64 19.66 4.31 3.24
N CYS A 65 18.93 5.26 3.83
CA CYS A 65 19.48 6.58 4.11
C CYS A 65 20.50 6.50 5.26
N ILE A 66 21.75 6.84 4.98
CA ILE A 66 22.81 6.88 6.00
C ILE A 66 22.66 8.04 6.99
N MET A 67 21.85 9.04 6.64
CA MET A 67 21.51 10.18 7.49
C MET A 67 20.16 10.01 8.20
N ASN A 68 19.56 8.80 8.15
CA ASN A 68 18.26 8.47 8.75
C ASN A 68 17.10 9.41 8.32
N LEU A 69 17.17 9.97 7.11
CA LEU A 69 16.07 10.74 6.53
C LEU A 69 14.98 9.80 6.00
N GLN A 70 13.77 10.33 5.84
CA GLN A 70 12.58 9.57 5.43
C GLN A 70 12.00 10.05 4.08
N PRO A 71 12.66 9.77 2.92
CA PRO A 71 12.19 10.26 1.62
C PRO A 71 10.77 9.82 1.24
N TRP A 72 10.30 8.66 1.72
CA TRP A 72 8.93 8.21 1.46
C TRP A 72 7.88 9.14 2.09
N LYS A 73 8.15 9.72 3.26
CA LYS A 73 7.26 10.70 3.89
C LYS A 73 7.18 11.98 3.06
N LEU A 74 8.31 12.41 2.48
CA LEU A 74 8.33 13.53 1.54
C LEU A 74 7.46 13.24 0.32
N HIS A 75 7.57 12.06 -0.27
CA HIS A 75 6.74 11.69 -1.40
C HIS A 75 5.24 11.67 -1.05
N ASN A 76 4.87 11.16 0.13
CA ASN A 76 3.47 11.18 0.57
C ASN A 76 2.98 12.62 0.76
N LEU A 77 3.75 13.45 1.46
CA LEU A 77 3.43 14.88 1.61
C LEU A 77 3.23 15.57 0.25
N LEU A 78 4.14 15.35 -0.70
CA LEU A 78 4.03 15.92 -2.04
C LEU A 78 2.77 15.43 -2.77
N LYS A 79 2.42 14.15 -2.67
CA LYS A 79 1.19 13.60 -3.27
C LYS A 79 -0.06 14.22 -2.66
N ASP A 80 -0.07 14.36 -1.34
CA ASP A 80 -1.20 14.93 -0.60
C ASP A 80 -1.40 16.39 -0.99
N THR A 81 -0.33 17.20 -0.97
CA THR A 81 -0.36 18.60 -1.43
C THR A 81 -0.77 18.72 -2.89
N MET A 82 -0.25 17.88 -3.79
CA MET A 82 -0.65 17.90 -5.20
C MET A 82 -2.14 17.55 -5.37
N LYS A 83 -2.63 16.55 -4.62
CA LYS A 83 -4.04 16.15 -4.64
C LYS A 83 -4.96 17.27 -4.14
N GLU A 84 -4.58 17.96 -3.06
CA GLU A 84 -5.31 19.14 -2.54
C GLU A 84 -5.40 20.26 -3.58
N ASN A 85 -4.34 20.44 -4.38
CA ASN A 85 -4.29 21.42 -5.46
C ASN A 85 -4.88 20.92 -6.79
N GLY A 86 -5.55 19.75 -6.81
CA GLY A 86 -6.20 19.19 -8.00
C GLY A 86 -5.23 18.64 -9.06
N ILE A 87 -3.93 18.55 -8.76
CA ILE A 87 -2.92 17.98 -9.66
C ILE A 87 -3.07 16.46 -9.62
N LYS A 88 -3.37 15.85 -10.78
CA LYS A 88 -3.52 14.40 -10.91
C LYS A 88 -2.21 13.73 -11.30
N ASN A 89 -2.12 12.42 -11.06
CA ASN A 89 -1.01 11.61 -11.55
C ASN A 89 -1.01 11.57 -13.09
N SER A 90 0.00 12.18 -13.71
CA SER A 90 0.24 12.11 -15.16
C SER A 90 1.31 11.09 -15.56
N CYS A 91 1.95 10.43 -14.58
CA CYS A 91 3.02 9.45 -14.82
C CYS A 91 2.43 8.09 -15.22
N ASN A 92 1.96 7.99 -16.47
CA ASN A 92 1.32 6.78 -17.02
C ASN A 92 2.26 5.94 -17.90
N ASN A 93 3.50 6.39 -18.11
CA ASN A 93 4.44 5.71 -18.98
C ASN A 93 4.87 4.35 -18.40
N GLN A 94 4.82 3.32 -19.23
CA GLN A 94 5.42 2.03 -18.93
C GLN A 94 6.95 2.13 -19.09
N PRO A 95 7.75 1.65 -18.12
CA PRO A 95 9.20 1.61 -18.28
C PRO A 95 9.60 0.74 -19.46
N GLU A 96 10.48 1.25 -20.33
CA GLU A 96 11.01 0.50 -21.46
C GLU A 96 11.91 -0.66 -21.01
N LYS A 97 12.72 -0.43 -19.97
CA LYS A 97 13.68 -1.41 -19.44
C LYS A 97 13.96 -1.20 -17.96
N ALA A 98 14.18 -2.31 -17.26
CA ALA A 98 14.72 -2.28 -15.91
C ALA A 98 16.19 -1.82 -15.91
N HIS A 99 16.66 -1.33 -14.75
CA HIS A 99 18.05 -0.97 -14.56
C HIS A 99 18.95 -2.21 -14.75
N PRO A 100 20.03 -2.16 -15.56
CA PRO A 100 20.87 -3.34 -15.86
C PRO A 100 21.38 -4.06 -14.61
N PHE A 101 21.80 -3.29 -13.61
CA PHE A 101 22.30 -3.80 -12.33
C PHE A 101 21.23 -4.01 -11.26
N ARG A 102 19.93 -4.12 -11.62
CA ARG A 102 18.83 -4.28 -10.66
C ARG A 102 19.08 -5.39 -9.64
N ASN A 103 19.60 -6.52 -10.08
CA ASN A 103 19.87 -7.67 -9.21
C ASN A 103 20.98 -7.38 -8.19
N LEU A 104 21.97 -6.56 -8.55
CA LEU A 104 23.08 -6.18 -7.66
C LEU A 104 22.73 -5.02 -6.72
N LYS A 105 21.72 -4.21 -7.08
CA LYS A 105 21.26 -3.06 -6.29
C LYS A 105 20.13 -3.38 -5.30
N ARG A 106 19.68 -4.64 -5.22
CA ARG A 106 18.62 -5.04 -4.29
C ARG A 106 19.10 -4.85 -2.85
N TYR A 107 18.21 -4.32 -2.01
CA TYR A 107 18.48 -4.24 -0.58
C TYR A 107 18.47 -5.65 0.03
N PRO A 108 19.52 -6.07 0.78
CA PRO A 108 19.55 -7.39 1.41
C PRO A 108 18.40 -7.57 2.42
N VAL A 109 17.57 -8.59 2.22
CA VAL A 109 16.37 -8.82 3.04
C VAL A 109 16.73 -9.13 4.49
N ASN A 110 17.76 -9.94 4.73
CA ASN A 110 18.28 -10.23 6.07
C ASN A 110 18.68 -8.96 6.84
N LYS A 111 19.28 -7.96 6.17
CA LYS A 111 19.61 -6.67 6.77
C LYS A 111 18.35 -5.88 7.14
N LEU A 112 17.32 -5.96 6.29
CA LEU A 112 16.04 -5.30 6.55
C LEU A 112 15.32 -5.92 7.75
N ILE A 113 15.25 -7.25 7.82
CA ILE A 113 14.65 -8.00 8.94
C ILE A 113 15.29 -7.57 10.26
N ARG A 114 16.63 -7.53 10.32
CA ARG A 114 17.36 -7.07 11.52
C ARG A 114 17.04 -5.62 11.87
N LYS A 115 17.01 -4.71 10.89
CA LYS A 115 16.66 -3.29 11.12
C LYS A 115 15.23 -3.09 11.62
N LEU A 116 14.30 -3.93 11.18
CA LEU A 116 12.90 -3.88 11.61
C LEU A 116 12.66 -4.53 12.99
N GLY A 117 13.68 -5.17 13.57
CA GLY A 117 13.52 -5.94 14.81
C GLY A 117 12.72 -7.23 14.62
N LEU A 118 12.66 -7.76 13.40
CA LEU A 118 11.84 -8.94 13.06
C LEU A 118 12.60 -10.27 13.13
N THR A 119 13.82 -10.27 13.66
CA THR A 119 14.69 -11.46 13.64
C THR A 119 14.07 -12.63 14.39
N GLU A 120 13.37 -12.38 15.50
CA GLU A 120 12.70 -13.43 16.29
C GLU A 120 11.47 -14.04 15.59
N TYR A 121 10.95 -13.36 14.56
CA TYR A 121 9.80 -13.76 13.76
C TYR A 121 10.20 -14.39 12.42
N ASP A 122 11.47 -14.29 12.00
CA ASP A 122 12.00 -14.89 10.77
C ASP A 122 12.24 -16.40 10.97
N LYS A 123 11.14 -17.12 11.15
CA LYS A 123 11.08 -18.58 11.34
C LYS A 123 10.30 -19.21 10.21
N ASN A 124 10.57 -20.49 9.92
CA ASN A 124 9.76 -21.24 8.97
C ASN A 124 8.29 -21.22 9.41
N ALA A 125 7.42 -20.72 8.53
CA ALA A 125 5.97 -20.69 8.70
C ALA A 125 5.31 -21.51 7.58
N PRO A 126 5.32 -22.86 7.67
CA PRO A 126 4.68 -23.69 6.66
C PRO A 126 3.18 -23.38 6.59
N ILE A 127 2.64 -23.35 5.37
CA ILE A 127 1.20 -23.15 5.16
C ILE A 127 0.49 -24.44 5.57
N GLU A 128 -0.33 -24.37 6.61
CA GLU A 128 -1.21 -25.45 7.02
C GLU A 128 -2.63 -25.17 6.52
N TYR A 129 -3.18 -26.12 5.75
CA TYR A 129 -4.56 -26.03 5.25
C TYR A 129 -5.55 -26.55 6.28
N THR A 130 -5.63 -25.86 7.42
CA THR A 130 -6.57 -26.21 8.49
C THR A 130 -7.95 -25.64 8.16
N GLN A 131 -8.96 -26.51 8.07
CA GLN A 131 -10.34 -26.08 7.94
C GLN A 131 -10.85 -25.56 9.29
N ILE A 132 -11.15 -24.27 9.36
CA ILE A 132 -11.76 -23.66 10.54
C ILE A 132 -13.27 -23.92 10.46
N ASN A 133 -13.76 -24.86 11.27
CA ASN A 133 -15.21 -25.07 11.43
C ASN A 133 -15.74 -24.12 12.50
N THR A 134 -16.42 -23.06 12.06
CA THR A 134 -17.04 -22.07 12.95
C THR A 134 -18.55 -22.06 12.76
N LYS A 135 -19.28 -22.03 13.88
CA LYS A 135 -20.74 -21.92 13.88
C LYS A 135 -21.23 -20.49 13.65
N LYS A 136 -20.36 -19.49 13.79
CA LYS A 136 -20.75 -18.08 13.72
C LYS A 136 -19.65 -17.24 13.07
N VAL A 137 -20.04 -16.38 12.13
CA VAL A 137 -19.11 -15.46 11.45
C VAL A 137 -19.67 -14.04 11.46
N SER A 138 -18.76 -13.08 11.56
CA SER A 138 -19.06 -11.66 11.39
C SER A 138 -18.35 -11.17 10.14
N ILE A 139 -19.12 -10.72 9.15
CA ILE A 139 -18.60 -10.29 7.85
C ILE A 139 -18.73 -8.77 7.74
N LEU A 140 -17.60 -8.10 7.62
CA LEU A 140 -17.52 -6.66 7.43
C LEU A 140 -17.89 -6.29 5.99
N LEU A 141 -18.84 -5.37 5.83
CA LEU A 141 -19.27 -4.82 4.54
C LEU A 141 -18.28 -3.82 3.94
N ASN A 142 -17.21 -3.50 4.67
CA ASN A 142 -16.16 -2.55 4.30
C ASN A 142 -14.75 -3.17 4.39
N GLN A 143 -14.63 -4.48 4.16
CA GLN A 143 -13.35 -5.19 4.20
C GLN A 143 -12.37 -4.80 3.08
N HIS A 144 -12.84 -4.09 2.04
CA HIS A 144 -12.03 -3.61 0.92
C HIS A 144 -11.78 -2.10 1.00
N ILE A 145 -10.80 -1.60 0.22
CA ILE A 145 -10.41 -0.17 0.19
C ILE A 145 -11.49 0.79 -0.36
N GLY A 146 -12.50 0.23 -1.04
CA GLY A 146 -13.60 0.95 -1.67
C GLY A 146 -14.69 1.47 -0.72
N ALA A 147 -15.77 2.03 -1.30
CA ALA A 147 -16.96 2.45 -0.56
C ALA A 147 -17.71 1.23 0.01
N PRO A 148 -18.21 1.25 1.26
CA PRO A 148 -18.87 0.09 1.88
C PRO A 148 -19.97 -0.52 0.99
N SER A 149 -20.01 -1.85 0.92
CA SER A 149 -21.02 -2.58 0.16
C SER A 149 -22.39 -2.41 0.80
N LYS A 150 -23.42 -2.21 -0.02
CA LYS A 150 -24.81 -2.15 0.40
C LYS A 150 -25.26 -3.54 0.85
N CYS A 151 -25.73 -3.66 2.09
CA CYS A 151 -26.30 -4.91 2.60
C CYS A 151 -27.54 -5.30 1.78
N LEU A 152 -27.61 -6.58 1.38
CA LEU A 152 -28.74 -7.14 0.64
C LEU A 152 -29.61 -8.09 1.45
N VAL A 153 -29.17 -8.46 2.65
CA VAL A 153 -29.86 -9.40 3.55
C VAL A 153 -30.39 -8.69 4.79
N ASN A 154 -31.43 -9.26 5.39
CA ASN A 154 -32.05 -8.83 6.62
C ASN A 154 -31.89 -9.90 7.72
N MET A 155 -32.11 -9.48 8.97
CA MET A 155 -32.15 -10.40 10.10
C MET A 155 -33.24 -11.49 9.87
N GLY A 156 -32.88 -12.75 10.06
CA GLY A 156 -33.73 -13.91 9.85
C GLY A 156 -33.61 -14.57 8.48
N ASP A 157 -32.94 -13.94 7.51
CA ASP A 157 -32.74 -14.54 6.18
C ASP A 157 -31.84 -15.78 6.26
N VAL A 158 -32.16 -16.81 5.46
CA VAL A 158 -31.32 -18.00 5.30
C VAL A 158 -30.38 -17.76 4.13
N VAL A 159 -29.09 -18.00 4.33
CA VAL A 159 -28.05 -17.85 3.32
C VAL A 159 -27.24 -19.13 3.18
N LYS A 160 -26.80 -19.41 1.97
CA LYS A 160 -25.84 -20.45 1.62
C LYS A 160 -24.47 -19.83 1.40
N LYS A 161 -23.43 -20.61 1.68
CA LYS A 161 -22.06 -20.22 1.38
C LYS A 161 -21.95 -19.86 -0.10
N GLY A 162 -21.45 -18.65 -0.36
CA GLY A 162 -21.35 -18.09 -1.71
C GLY A 162 -22.51 -17.18 -2.11
N ASP A 163 -23.56 -17.02 -1.29
CA ASP A 163 -24.64 -16.07 -1.54
C ASP A 163 -24.15 -14.63 -1.39
N LEU A 164 -24.63 -13.74 -2.27
CA LEU A 164 -24.29 -12.32 -2.25
C LEU A 164 -25.02 -11.62 -1.09
N ILE A 165 -24.27 -11.18 -0.08
CA ILE A 165 -24.82 -10.48 1.10
C ILE A 165 -24.55 -8.97 1.07
N GLY A 166 -23.57 -8.53 0.28
CA GLY A 166 -23.23 -7.12 0.11
C GLY A 166 -22.87 -6.79 -1.34
N GLN A 167 -23.53 -5.78 -1.91
CA GLN A 167 -23.30 -5.34 -3.29
C GLN A 167 -22.57 -4.00 -3.35
N ILE A 168 -21.62 -3.88 -4.26
CA ILE A 168 -20.90 -2.63 -4.51
C ILE A 168 -21.90 -1.56 -5.02
N PRO A 169 -21.90 -0.34 -4.46
CA PRO A 169 -22.66 0.77 -5.03
C PRO A 169 -22.25 1.07 -6.48
N GLU A 170 -23.20 1.44 -7.33
CA GLU A 170 -22.90 1.80 -8.73
C GLU A 170 -21.85 2.91 -8.83
N ASN A 171 -20.98 2.81 -9.82
CA ASN A 171 -19.87 3.74 -10.07
C ASN A 171 -18.92 3.96 -8.87
N SER A 172 -18.89 3.04 -7.91
CA SER A 172 -17.94 3.06 -6.80
C SER A 172 -16.86 2.01 -6.96
N LEU A 173 -15.65 2.31 -6.48
CA LEU A 173 -14.63 1.31 -6.26
C LEU A 173 -15.06 0.46 -5.05
N GLY A 174 -15.05 -0.87 -5.17
CA GLY A 174 -15.44 -1.79 -4.09
C GLY A 174 -15.32 -3.26 -4.50
N SER A 175 -15.79 -4.17 -3.64
CA SER A 175 -15.96 -5.58 -3.95
C SER A 175 -17.31 -6.10 -3.44
N ASN A 176 -17.87 -7.08 -4.15
CA ASN A 176 -19.05 -7.79 -3.69
C ASN A 176 -18.65 -8.69 -2.51
N ILE A 177 -19.58 -8.88 -1.58
CA ILE A 177 -19.34 -9.61 -0.35
C ILE A 177 -20.31 -10.77 -0.27
N TYR A 178 -19.75 -11.94 0.00
CA TYR A 178 -20.45 -13.21 -0.04
C TYR A 178 -20.46 -13.89 1.33
N ALA A 179 -21.49 -14.67 1.60
CA ALA A 179 -21.58 -15.50 2.80
C ALA A 179 -20.45 -16.54 2.83
N SER A 180 -19.69 -16.59 3.94
CA SER A 180 -18.57 -17.52 4.10
C SER A 180 -18.99 -18.90 4.62
N ILE A 181 -20.19 -19.01 5.19
CA ILE A 181 -20.81 -20.22 5.71
C ILE A 181 -22.29 -20.27 5.34
N ASP A 182 -22.87 -21.46 5.40
CA ASP A 182 -24.32 -21.66 5.44
C ASP A 182 -24.87 -21.20 6.79
N GLY A 183 -26.08 -20.63 6.83
CA GLY A 183 -26.73 -20.32 8.08
C GLY A 183 -27.90 -19.35 7.96
N THR A 184 -28.28 -18.76 9.10
CA THR A 184 -29.28 -17.70 9.18
C THR A 184 -28.62 -16.40 9.63
N ILE A 185 -29.03 -15.27 9.05
CA ILE A 185 -28.60 -13.95 9.48
C ILE A 185 -29.15 -13.69 10.88
N GLU A 186 -28.25 -13.65 11.85
CA GLU A 186 -28.60 -13.42 13.25
C GLU A 186 -28.75 -11.92 13.55
N ASP A 187 -27.93 -11.07 12.93
CA ASP A 187 -27.95 -9.63 13.12
C ASP A 187 -27.35 -8.90 11.91
N VAL A 188 -27.86 -7.70 11.63
CA VAL A 188 -27.36 -6.80 10.60
C VAL A 188 -27.13 -5.42 11.22
N GLN A 189 -25.86 -5.09 11.41
CA GLN A 189 -25.42 -3.78 11.89
C GLN A 189 -24.97 -2.91 10.71
N LYS A 190 -24.68 -1.63 10.98
CA LYS A 190 -24.38 -0.61 9.95
C LYS A 190 -23.40 -1.06 8.87
N ASN A 191 -22.36 -1.84 9.21
CA ASN A 191 -21.37 -2.37 8.27
C ASN A 191 -20.99 -3.83 8.56
N ILE A 192 -21.81 -4.58 9.31
CA ILE A 192 -21.48 -5.94 9.74
C ILE A 192 -22.71 -6.83 9.58
N VAL A 193 -22.51 -7.98 8.93
CA VAL A 193 -23.51 -9.05 8.85
C VAL A 193 -23.04 -10.22 9.70
N ILE A 194 -23.90 -10.70 10.60
CA ILE A 194 -23.61 -11.84 11.47
C ILE A 194 -24.40 -13.05 10.99
N ILE A 195 -23.70 -14.12 10.61
CA ILE A 195 -24.30 -15.39 10.16
C ILE A 195 -24.09 -16.45 11.23
N ASN A 196 -25.18 -17.13 11.60
CA ASN A 196 -25.16 -18.27 12.51
C ASN A 196 -25.49 -19.55 11.73
N GLY A 197 -24.52 -20.44 11.58
CA GLY A 197 -24.63 -21.73 10.92
C GLY A 197 -25.06 -22.88 11.85
N GLY A 198 -25.41 -22.58 13.11
CA GLY A 198 -25.74 -23.58 14.14
C GLY A 198 -27.15 -24.16 14.12
N LYS A 199 -27.88 -24.11 13.00
CA LYS A 199 -29.17 -24.79 12.84
C LYS A 199 -29.05 -26.02 11.95
#